data_AF-A0A0F8XHY5-F1
#
_entry.id   AF-A0A0F8XHY5-F1
#
_cell.length_a   1.000
_cell.length_b   1.000
_cell.length_c   1.000
_cell.angle_alpha   90.00
_cell.angle_beta   90.00
_cell.angle_gamma   90.00
#
_symmetry.space_group_name_H-M   'P 1'
#
loop_
_entity.id
_entity.type
_entity.pdbx_description
1 polymer ?
#
loop_
_entity_poly.entity_id
_entity_poly.type
_entity_poly.pdbx_seq_one_letter_code
_entity_poly.pdbx_strand_id
1 'polypeptide(L)'
;NTASVYRSTTFLERKPAHVHVIEDTTPIRVDEGVEIVGIPWTSKRPLHDLVALTIGKLEPIVDTLRVCVAHGMVDKLSPDPDDPALISLHAAENAISQNKIHYLALGDRHSLNEVGDSSRIWYAGTPEPTDYNEVKPGFALVATINEEGVTTKEVNVGRWKFIEREQVDLNTKEDIEALRGWFEKLEDKERTVVKLRLVGALSLSLHSDLEEFLSHIQEILGAVETRMNNLTVIPEDADFMDLGFSGFASCTVERLRSNVEKLGPDSTISRDALALLVRLAGRER
;
A
#
# COMPACT_ATOMS: atom_id res chain seq x y z
N ASN A 1 5.67 -0.47 -30.72
CA ASN A 1 5.19 -1.42 -29.70
C ASN A 1 3.84 -1.99 -30.12
N THR A 2 3.83 -3.14 -30.80
CA THR A 2 2.63 -3.73 -31.45
C THR A 2 1.62 -4.32 -30.46
N ALA A 3 2.04 -4.54 -29.20
CA ALA A 3 1.20 -5.07 -28.12
C ALA A 3 0.58 -3.98 -27.21
N SER A 4 0.68 -2.71 -27.59
CA SER A 4 0.08 -1.61 -26.81
C SER A 4 -1.44 -1.65 -26.87
N VAL A 5 -2.11 -1.54 -25.72
CA VAL A 5 -3.58 -1.44 -25.63
C VAL A 5 -4.11 -0.27 -26.46
N TYR A 6 -3.35 0.83 -26.53
CA TYR A 6 -3.73 2.03 -27.29
C TYR A 6 -3.73 1.83 -28.82
N ARG A 7 -3.16 0.72 -29.31
CA ARG A 7 -3.19 0.34 -30.73
C ARG A 7 -4.18 -0.80 -31.02
N SER A 8 -4.90 -1.27 -30.00
CA SER A 8 -5.95 -2.28 -30.20
C SER A 8 -7.12 -1.70 -30.99
N THR A 9 -7.75 -2.53 -31.83
CA THR A 9 -8.96 -2.16 -32.58
C THR A 9 -10.04 -1.63 -31.65
N THR A 10 -10.27 -2.34 -30.53
CA THR A 10 -11.25 -1.95 -29.51
C THR A 10 -11.04 -0.54 -28.97
N PHE A 11 -9.78 -0.15 -28.68
CA PHE A 11 -9.50 1.20 -28.20
C PHE A 11 -9.70 2.23 -29.32
N LEU A 12 -9.14 1.99 -30.51
CA LEU A 12 -9.21 2.94 -31.63
C LEU A 12 -10.67 3.23 -32.06
N GLU A 13 -11.54 2.21 -32.05
CA GLU A 13 -12.96 2.36 -32.40
C GLU A 13 -13.79 3.08 -31.33
N ARG A 14 -13.37 3.00 -30.06
CA ARG A 14 -14.16 3.52 -28.92
C ARG A 14 -13.55 4.75 -28.23
N LYS A 15 -12.34 5.16 -28.62
CA LYS A 15 -11.62 6.30 -28.02
C LYS A 15 -12.44 7.58 -28.20
N PRO A 16 -12.83 8.26 -27.11
CA PRO A 16 -13.50 9.55 -27.21
C PRO A 16 -12.66 10.59 -27.95
N ALA A 17 -13.32 11.55 -28.61
CA ALA A 17 -12.65 12.58 -29.39
C ALA A 17 -11.70 13.47 -28.55
N HIS A 18 -12.04 13.70 -27.28
CA HIS A 18 -11.25 14.51 -26.33
C HIS A 18 -10.10 13.73 -25.64
N VAL A 19 -9.88 12.46 -26.00
CA VAL A 19 -8.78 11.65 -25.47
C VAL A 19 -7.66 11.60 -26.50
N HIS A 20 -6.49 12.09 -26.11
CA HIS A 20 -5.28 12.10 -26.94
C HIS A 20 -4.23 11.18 -26.32
N VAL A 21 -3.63 10.31 -27.13
CA VAL A 21 -2.54 9.42 -26.69
C VAL A 21 -1.22 10.04 -27.18
N ILE A 22 -0.28 10.24 -26.26
CA ILE A 22 1.06 10.72 -26.61
C ILE A 22 1.91 9.51 -27.01
N GLU A 23 2.19 9.38 -28.31
CA GLU A 23 2.86 8.20 -28.87
C GLU A 23 4.37 8.36 -29.05
N ASP A 24 4.87 9.60 -29.08
CA ASP A 24 6.28 9.92 -29.26
C ASP A 24 6.66 11.19 -28.49
N THR A 25 7.89 11.66 -28.72
CA THR A 25 8.49 12.81 -28.01
C THR A 25 8.30 14.14 -28.73
N THR A 26 7.47 14.19 -29.78
CA THR A 26 7.21 15.42 -30.53
C THR A 26 6.32 16.35 -29.68
N PRO A 27 6.68 17.64 -29.52
CA PRO A 27 5.83 18.59 -28.81
C PRO A 27 4.43 18.71 -29.42
N ILE A 28 3.41 18.65 -28.57
CA ILE A 28 2.00 18.75 -28.93
C ILE A 28 1.49 20.09 -28.42
N ARG A 29 1.15 21.00 -29.35
CA ARG A 29 0.48 22.26 -28.99
C ARG A 29 -0.96 21.96 -28.60
N VAL A 30 -1.34 22.30 -27.37
CA VAL A 30 -2.69 22.06 -26.83
C VAL A 30 -3.53 23.34 -26.78
N ASP A 31 -2.88 24.50 -26.70
CA ASP A 31 -3.52 25.81 -26.77
C ASP A 31 -2.53 26.87 -27.31
N GLU A 32 -2.95 28.13 -27.40
CA GLU A 32 -2.05 29.26 -27.58
C GLU A 32 -1.09 29.41 -26.38
N GLY A 33 0.21 29.43 -26.66
CA GLY A 33 1.24 29.54 -25.62
C GLY A 33 1.37 28.31 -24.71
N VAL A 34 0.80 27.15 -25.05
CA VAL A 34 0.94 25.92 -24.24
C VAL A 34 1.23 24.70 -25.12
N GLU A 35 2.27 23.96 -24.76
CA GLU A 35 2.58 22.66 -25.34
C GLU A 35 2.91 21.58 -24.32
N ILE A 36 2.68 20.33 -24.71
CA ILE A 36 2.97 19.13 -23.95
C ILE A 36 4.04 18.32 -24.69
N VAL A 37 5.07 17.89 -23.98
CA VAL A 37 6.06 16.91 -24.46
C VAL A 37 5.91 15.64 -23.65
N GLY A 38 5.48 14.55 -24.28
CA GLY A 38 5.44 13.25 -23.62
C GLY A 38 6.72 12.46 -23.82
N ILE A 39 7.04 11.58 -22.87
CA ILE A 39 8.19 10.68 -22.93
C ILE A 39 7.70 9.25 -22.72
N PRO A 40 7.09 8.64 -23.76
CA PRO A 40 6.53 7.30 -23.64
C PRO A 40 7.63 6.24 -23.59
N TRP A 41 7.44 5.22 -22.75
CA TRP A 41 8.30 4.04 -22.76
C TRP A 41 8.04 3.20 -24.01
N THR A 42 9.10 2.94 -24.78
CA THR A 42 9.05 2.09 -25.97
C THR A 42 9.37 0.62 -25.70
N SER A 43 9.90 0.31 -24.51
CA SER A 43 10.20 -1.03 -24.02
C SER A 43 9.90 -1.16 -22.51
N LYS A 44 9.83 -2.38 -21.99
CA LYS A 44 9.64 -2.64 -20.55
C LYS A 44 10.88 -2.33 -19.69
N ARG A 45 12.04 -2.16 -20.33
CA ARG A 45 13.34 -1.94 -19.68
C ARG A 45 14.11 -0.91 -20.49
N PRO A 46 13.84 0.39 -20.31
CA PRO A 46 14.68 1.43 -20.85
C PRO A 46 16.14 1.18 -20.41
N LEU A 47 17.10 1.51 -21.29
CA LEU A 47 18.53 1.29 -21.02
C LEU A 47 19.28 2.63 -20.85
N HIS A 48 18.53 3.69 -20.61
CA HIS A 48 19.00 5.07 -20.44
C HIS A 48 17.85 5.94 -19.93
N ASP A 49 18.20 7.07 -19.32
CA ASP A 49 17.27 8.11 -18.91
C ASP A 49 16.60 8.75 -20.13
N LEU A 50 15.36 8.33 -20.42
CA LEU A 50 14.56 8.85 -21.53
C LEU A 50 14.18 10.33 -21.33
N VAL A 51 14.10 10.79 -20.08
CA VAL A 51 13.78 12.18 -19.75
C VAL A 51 14.96 13.07 -20.10
N ALA A 52 16.15 12.79 -19.57
CA ALA A 52 17.35 13.55 -19.90
C ALA A 52 17.64 13.57 -21.40
N LEU A 53 17.49 12.43 -22.09
CA LEU A 53 17.68 12.36 -23.55
C LEU A 53 16.68 13.21 -24.34
N THR A 54 15.44 13.31 -23.88
CA THR A 54 14.40 14.09 -24.57
C THR A 54 14.56 15.57 -24.27
N ILE A 55 14.62 15.95 -23.00
CA ILE A 55 14.74 17.36 -22.59
C ILE A 55 16.06 17.98 -23.04
N GLY A 56 17.13 17.18 -23.16
CA GLY A 56 18.43 17.62 -23.65
C GLY A 56 18.40 18.13 -25.10
N LYS A 57 17.45 17.64 -25.91
CA LYS A 57 17.23 18.05 -27.31
C LYS A 57 16.28 19.23 -27.45
N LEU A 58 15.63 19.64 -26.36
CA LEU A 58 14.72 20.77 -26.37
C LEU A 58 15.51 22.07 -26.30
N GLU A 59 15.09 23.03 -27.11
CA GLU A 59 15.52 24.41 -27.03
C GLU A 59 14.69 25.16 -25.98
N PRO A 60 15.28 26.15 -25.28
CA PRO A 60 14.55 27.08 -24.44
C PRO A 60 13.43 27.77 -25.23
N ILE A 61 12.30 28.02 -24.57
CA ILE A 61 11.17 28.73 -25.16
C ILE A 61 10.87 30.01 -24.39
N VAL A 62 10.28 30.97 -25.11
CA VAL A 62 9.83 32.27 -24.60
C VAL A 62 8.34 32.37 -24.95
N ASP A 63 7.54 32.98 -24.07
CA ASP A 63 6.10 33.20 -24.25
C ASP A 63 5.29 31.90 -24.48
N THR A 64 5.80 30.75 -24.06
CA THR A 64 5.13 29.45 -24.16
C THR A 64 5.46 28.59 -22.94
N LEU A 65 4.43 28.03 -22.31
CA LEU A 65 4.56 27.04 -21.26
C LEU A 65 4.70 25.65 -21.86
N ARG A 66 5.73 24.91 -21.42
CA ARG A 66 5.96 23.53 -21.82
C ARG A 66 5.85 22.60 -20.63
N VAL A 67 4.83 21.73 -20.67
CA VAL A 67 4.62 20.66 -19.69
C VAL A 67 5.24 19.38 -20.21
N CYS A 68 6.15 18.80 -19.45
CA CYS A 68 6.74 17.51 -19.74
C CYS A 68 5.97 16.42 -18.98
N VAL A 69 5.60 15.33 -19.65
CA VAL A 69 4.90 14.19 -19.06
C VAL A 69 5.74 12.94 -19.24
N ALA A 70 6.14 12.31 -18.15
CA ALA A 70 7.00 11.14 -18.18
C ALA A 70 6.56 10.06 -17.18
N HIS A 71 7.08 8.86 -17.37
CA HIS A 71 6.89 7.73 -16.47
C HIS A 71 8.25 7.15 -16.10
N GLY A 72 8.42 6.78 -14.84
CA GLY A 72 9.62 6.14 -14.32
C GLY A 72 10.04 6.69 -12.96
N MET A 73 11.07 6.08 -12.39
CA MET A 73 11.60 6.40 -11.07
C MET A 73 12.66 7.50 -11.14
N VAL A 74 12.66 8.43 -10.20
CA VAL A 74 13.73 9.44 -10.04
C VAL A 74 14.89 8.85 -9.25
N ASP A 75 16.12 9.18 -9.67
CA ASP A 75 17.37 8.68 -9.09
C ASP A 75 17.45 8.74 -7.56
N LYS A 76 17.15 9.90 -6.95
CA LYS A 76 17.17 10.10 -5.49
C LYS A 76 16.21 9.21 -4.70
N LEU A 77 15.23 8.61 -5.37
CA LEU A 77 14.20 7.77 -4.76
C LEU A 77 14.41 6.27 -5.03
N SER A 78 15.43 5.91 -5.82
CA SER A 78 15.68 4.51 -6.18
C SER A 78 16.53 3.79 -5.12
N PRO A 79 16.17 2.55 -4.74
CA PRO A 79 17.05 1.69 -3.95
C PRO A 79 18.19 1.07 -4.77
N ASP A 80 18.07 1.06 -6.11
CA ASP A 80 19.10 0.61 -7.05
C ASP A 80 19.60 1.83 -7.83
N PRO A 81 20.73 2.45 -7.44
CA PRO A 81 21.24 3.67 -8.08
C PRO A 81 21.90 3.40 -9.44
N ASP A 82 22.17 2.14 -9.79
CA ASP A 82 22.85 1.76 -11.04
C ASP A 82 21.85 1.50 -12.19
N ASP A 83 20.54 1.58 -11.94
CA ASP A 83 19.53 1.42 -12.99
C ASP A 83 19.66 2.55 -14.04
N PRO A 84 20.01 2.22 -15.29
CA PRO A 84 20.21 3.23 -16.33
C PRO A 84 18.91 3.93 -16.74
N ALA A 85 17.73 3.40 -16.39
CA ALA A 85 16.42 3.98 -16.73
C ALA A 85 16.00 5.12 -15.79
N LEU A 86 16.74 5.35 -14.70
CA LEU A 86 16.39 6.36 -13.71
C LEU A 86 16.36 7.77 -14.31
N ILE A 87 15.36 8.53 -13.88
CA ILE A 87 15.21 9.93 -14.23
C ILE A 87 16.19 10.72 -13.38
N SER A 88 17.15 11.38 -14.03
CA SER A 88 18.09 12.25 -13.37
C SER A 88 17.40 13.52 -12.89
N LEU A 89 17.25 13.67 -11.57
CA LEU A 89 16.63 14.86 -10.99
C LEU A 89 17.43 16.11 -11.35
N HIS A 90 18.76 16.02 -11.33
CA HIS A 90 19.64 17.12 -11.69
C HIS A 90 19.45 17.56 -13.14
N ALA A 91 19.29 16.63 -14.09
CA ALA A 91 19.03 16.99 -15.49
C ALA A 91 17.67 17.68 -15.65
N ALA A 92 16.63 17.18 -14.97
CA ALA A 92 15.31 17.78 -14.99
C ALA A 92 15.30 19.21 -14.42
N GLU A 93 15.94 19.43 -13.27
CA GLU A 93 16.05 20.76 -12.64
C GLU A 93 16.84 21.75 -13.49
N ASN A 94 17.91 21.29 -14.15
CA ASN A 94 18.65 22.12 -15.10
C ASN A 94 17.82 22.49 -16.33
N ALA A 95 16.99 21.58 -16.84
CA ALA A 95 16.09 21.89 -17.95
C ALA A 95 15.02 22.92 -17.53
N ILE A 96 14.54 22.85 -16.28
CA ILE A 96 13.63 23.84 -15.71
C ILE A 96 14.31 25.21 -15.59
N SER A 97 15.52 25.28 -15.04
CA SER A 97 16.24 26.55 -14.86
C SER A 97 16.63 27.22 -16.19
N GLN A 98 16.74 26.43 -17.26
CA GLN A 98 17.01 26.91 -18.62
C GLN A 98 15.74 27.23 -19.42
N ASN A 99 14.54 27.20 -18.81
CA ASN A 99 13.25 27.36 -19.50
C ASN A 99 13.05 26.39 -20.67
N LYS A 100 13.70 25.23 -20.61
CA LYS A 100 13.48 24.15 -21.58
C LYS A 100 12.19 23.41 -21.29
N ILE A 101 11.77 23.33 -20.03
CA ILE A 101 10.45 22.84 -19.59
C ILE A 101 10.00 23.69 -18.38
N HIS A 102 8.70 23.76 -18.13
CA HIS A 102 8.12 24.58 -17.05
C HIS A 102 7.53 23.74 -15.92
N TYR A 103 7.19 22.48 -16.21
CA TYR A 103 6.67 21.51 -15.25
C TYR A 103 6.97 20.09 -15.74
N LEU A 104 7.25 19.18 -14.82
CA LEU A 104 7.44 17.76 -15.09
C LEU A 104 6.42 16.94 -14.29
N ALA A 105 5.40 16.45 -14.99
CA ALA A 105 4.40 15.54 -14.46
C ALA A 105 4.91 14.09 -14.60
N LEU A 106 5.17 13.45 -13.46
CA LEU A 106 5.65 12.08 -13.37
C LEU A 106 4.52 11.12 -12.99
N GLY A 107 4.56 9.93 -13.60
CA GLY A 107 3.87 8.74 -13.10
C GLY A 107 4.87 7.62 -12.81
N ASP A 108 4.45 6.62 -12.03
CA ASP A 108 5.15 5.36 -11.63
C ASP A 108 4.92 5.15 -10.13
N ARG A 109 5.11 6.21 -9.32
CA ARG A 109 4.81 6.15 -7.89
C ARG A 109 3.32 6.31 -7.59
N HIS A 110 2.87 5.53 -6.61
CA HIS A 110 1.49 5.57 -6.11
C HIS A 110 1.26 6.64 -5.05
N SER A 111 2.34 7.10 -4.40
CA SER A 111 2.30 8.22 -3.47
C SER A 111 2.37 9.55 -4.19
N LEU A 112 1.52 10.49 -3.76
CA LEU A 112 1.67 11.90 -4.12
C LEU A 112 3.00 12.41 -3.56
N ASN A 113 3.89 12.90 -4.43
CA ASN A 113 5.23 13.32 -4.01
C ASN A 113 5.79 14.49 -4.83
N GLU A 114 6.23 15.53 -4.15
CA GLU A 114 7.05 16.61 -4.71
C GLU A 114 8.50 16.15 -4.79
N VAL A 115 9.18 16.47 -5.88
CA VAL A 115 10.56 16.06 -6.09
C VAL A 115 11.40 17.26 -6.50
N GLY A 116 12.61 17.36 -5.93
CA GLY A 116 13.51 18.46 -6.22
C GLY A 116 13.21 19.72 -5.41
N ASP A 117 13.82 20.82 -5.83
CA ASP A 117 13.85 22.07 -5.09
C ASP A 117 13.08 23.19 -5.81
N SER A 118 12.64 22.96 -7.05
CA SER A 118 11.90 23.95 -7.85
C SER A 118 10.40 23.95 -7.65
N SER A 119 9.85 22.98 -6.91
CA SER A 119 8.40 22.73 -6.78
C SER A 119 7.67 22.49 -8.10
N ARG A 120 8.40 22.07 -9.14
CA ARG A 120 7.90 21.88 -10.52
C ARG A 120 7.93 20.43 -11.01
N ILE A 121 8.37 19.49 -10.18
CA ILE A 121 8.47 18.06 -10.53
C ILE A 121 7.64 17.27 -9.52
N TRP A 122 6.65 16.52 -10.01
CA TRP A 122 5.67 15.87 -9.15
C TRP A 122 5.27 14.50 -9.64
N TYR A 123 5.17 13.55 -8.70
CA TYR A 123 4.33 12.37 -8.86
C TYR A 123 2.93 12.69 -8.34
N ALA A 124 1.91 12.54 -9.17
CA ALA A 124 0.52 12.75 -8.76
C ALA A 124 -0.01 11.64 -7.83
N GLY A 125 0.64 10.47 -7.82
CA GLY A 125 0.18 9.28 -7.11
C GLY A 125 -0.96 8.55 -7.83
N THR A 126 -1.51 7.54 -7.15
CA THR A 126 -2.72 6.85 -7.61
C THR A 126 -3.98 7.52 -7.08
N PRO A 127 -5.08 7.51 -7.84
CA PRO A 127 -6.36 8.10 -7.43
C PRO A 127 -7.09 7.29 -6.35
N GLU A 128 -6.66 6.06 -6.09
CA GLU A 128 -7.11 5.20 -4.98
C GLU A 128 -5.87 4.52 -4.38
N PRO A 129 -5.86 4.16 -3.09
CA PRO A 129 -4.81 3.34 -2.52
C PRO A 129 -4.76 1.97 -3.18
N THR A 130 -3.55 1.46 -3.40
CA THR A 130 -3.34 0.11 -3.93
C THR A 130 -2.55 -0.79 -2.98
N ASP A 131 -1.84 -0.20 -2.01
CA ASP A 131 -1.10 -0.89 -0.97
C ASP A 131 -1.16 -0.10 0.36
N TYR A 132 -0.83 -0.76 1.47
CA TYR A 132 -0.94 -0.24 2.83
C TYR A 132 0.18 0.73 3.22
N ASN A 133 1.33 0.67 2.54
CA ASN A 133 2.52 1.47 2.84
C ASN A 133 2.63 2.76 2.00
N GLU A 134 1.61 3.06 1.19
CA GLU A 134 1.57 4.25 0.36
C GLU A 134 1.38 5.50 1.21
N VAL A 135 2.23 6.52 0.98
CA VAL A 135 2.08 7.84 1.60
C VAL A 135 1.18 8.71 0.73
N LYS A 136 0.15 9.35 1.32
CA LYS A 136 -0.83 10.20 0.61
C LYS A 136 -1.35 9.60 -0.71
N PRO A 137 -1.88 8.35 -0.74
CA PRO A 137 -2.59 7.85 -1.91
C PRO A 137 -3.98 8.51 -2.00
N GLY A 138 -4.65 8.36 -3.15
CA GLY A 138 -6.04 8.82 -3.29
C GLY A 138 -6.18 10.29 -3.66
N PHE A 139 -5.13 10.91 -4.22
CA PHE A 139 -5.15 12.32 -4.59
C PHE A 139 -5.09 12.52 -6.10
N ALA A 140 -5.69 13.61 -6.54
CA ALA A 140 -5.38 14.27 -7.80
C ALA A 140 -4.61 15.55 -7.50
N LEU A 141 -3.59 15.84 -8.30
CA LEU A 141 -2.82 17.06 -8.19
C LEU A 141 -3.29 18.09 -9.23
N VAL A 142 -3.76 19.24 -8.76
CA VAL A 142 -4.09 20.37 -9.62
C VAL A 142 -2.91 21.33 -9.60
N ALA A 143 -2.22 21.47 -10.72
CA ALA A 143 -1.10 22.40 -10.87
C ALA A 143 -1.54 23.63 -11.68
N THR A 144 -1.34 24.82 -11.12
CA THR A 144 -1.46 26.10 -11.83
C THR A 144 -0.05 26.57 -12.18
N ILE A 145 0.23 26.70 -13.47
CA ILE A 145 1.55 27.03 -14.02
C ILE A 145 1.44 28.39 -14.70
N ASN A 146 2.31 29.33 -14.34
CA ASN A 146 2.40 30.65 -14.94
C ASN A 146 3.86 31.12 -15.02
N GLU A 147 4.09 32.36 -15.45
CA GLU A 147 5.43 32.95 -15.56
C GLU A 147 6.13 33.11 -14.20
N GLU A 148 5.37 33.33 -13.13
CA GLU A 148 5.88 33.54 -11.77
C GLU A 148 6.30 32.22 -11.11
N GLY A 149 5.70 31.09 -11.50
CA GLY A 149 5.98 29.80 -10.91
C GLY A 149 4.90 28.75 -11.10
N VAL A 150 4.95 27.76 -10.22
CA VAL A 150 3.94 26.70 -10.14
C VAL A 150 3.37 26.68 -8.74
N THR A 151 2.05 26.66 -8.66
CA THR A 151 1.33 26.41 -7.40
C THR A 151 0.53 25.13 -7.55
N THR A 152 0.55 24.29 -6.52
CA THR A 152 -0.13 23.00 -6.54
C THR A 152 -1.23 22.95 -5.48
N LYS A 153 -2.29 22.24 -5.80
CA LYS A 153 -3.39 21.93 -4.88
C LYS A 153 -3.66 20.44 -4.91
N GLU A 154 -3.51 19.82 -3.75
CA GLU A 154 -3.88 18.42 -3.52
C GLU A 154 -5.41 18.32 -3.40
N VAL A 155 -6.03 17.46 -4.20
CA VAL A 155 -7.48 17.19 -4.15
C VAL A 155 -7.67 15.73 -3.81
N ASN A 156 -8.22 15.43 -2.63
CA ASN A 156 -8.57 14.07 -2.26
C ASN A 156 -9.75 13.58 -3.14
N VAL A 157 -9.50 12.55 -3.93
CA VAL A 157 -10.47 11.91 -4.83
C VAL A 157 -10.70 10.44 -4.47
N GLY A 158 -9.84 9.88 -3.63
CA GLY A 158 -9.89 8.50 -3.18
C GLY A 158 -11.09 8.27 -2.29
N ARG A 159 -11.68 7.10 -2.44
CA ARG A 159 -12.86 6.67 -1.67
C ARG A 159 -12.51 5.60 -0.67
N TRP A 160 -11.45 4.84 -0.91
CA TRP A 160 -11.00 3.76 -0.04
C TRP A 160 -9.88 4.21 0.89
N LYS A 161 -9.83 3.63 2.09
CA LYS A 161 -8.77 3.83 3.08
C LYS A 161 -8.13 2.49 3.41
N PHE A 162 -6.81 2.41 3.33
CA PHE A 162 -6.06 1.21 3.70
C PHE A 162 -5.30 1.51 4.98
N ILE A 163 -5.53 0.71 6.02
CA ILE A 163 -4.92 0.90 7.33
C ILE A 163 -4.23 -0.39 7.74
N GLU A 164 -2.91 -0.33 7.95
CA GLU A 164 -2.15 -1.44 8.51
C GLU A 164 -1.75 -1.15 9.95
N ARG A 165 -2.04 -2.11 10.84
CA ARG A 165 -1.42 -2.19 12.17
C ARG A 165 -0.35 -3.27 12.13
N GLU A 166 0.89 -2.84 12.02
CA GLU A 166 2.07 -3.73 11.89
C GLU A 166 2.32 -4.59 13.14
N GLN A 167 1.83 -4.15 14.30
CA GLN A 167 1.88 -4.92 15.53
C GLN A 167 0.65 -4.62 16.40
N VAL A 168 -0.06 -5.69 16.75
CA VAL A 168 -1.15 -5.69 17.71
C VAL A 168 -0.84 -6.78 18.74
N ASP A 169 -0.29 -6.36 19.87
CA ASP A 169 -0.02 -7.26 20.99
C ASP A 169 -1.33 -7.67 21.66
N LEU A 170 -1.55 -8.98 21.78
CA LEU A 170 -2.73 -9.57 22.39
C LEU A 170 -2.30 -10.62 23.41
N ASN A 171 -2.39 -10.27 24.69
CA ASN A 171 -2.05 -11.14 25.81
C ASN A 171 -3.14 -11.16 26.89
N THR A 172 -3.94 -10.10 26.99
CA THR A 172 -5.00 -10.00 28.00
C THR A 172 -6.34 -9.58 27.39
N LYS A 173 -7.39 -9.62 28.21
CA LYS A 173 -8.71 -9.12 27.83
C LYS A 173 -8.68 -7.63 27.49
N GLU A 174 -7.89 -6.85 28.23
CA GLU A 174 -7.74 -5.41 28.03
C GLU A 174 -7.14 -5.09 26.66
N ASP A 175 -6.25 -5.93 26.13
CA ASP A 175 -5.68 -5.76 24.79
C ASP A 175 -6.74 -5.92 23.69
N ILE A 176 -7.65 -6.89 23.86
CA ILE A 176 -8.80 -7.09 22.95
C ILE A 176 -9.75 -5.91 23.04
N GLU A 177 -10.08 -5.43 24.24
CA GLU A 177 -10.92 -4.25 24.42
C GLU A 177 -10.28 -2.97 23.85
N ALA A 178 -8.96 -2.82 23.93
CA ALA A 178 -8.24 -1.74 23.29
C ALA A 178 -8.34 -1.82 21.76
N LEU A 179 -8.26 -3.03 21.18
CA LEU A 179 -8.48 -3.24 19.74
C LEU A 179 -9.92 -2.91 19.33
N ARG A 180 -10.92 -3.32 20.11
CA ARG A 180 -12.34 -2.93 19.91
C ARG A 180 -12.51 -1.42 19.95
N GLY A 181 -11.99 -0.76 20.98
CA GLY A 181 -12.09 0.69 21.14
C GLY A 181 -11.36 1.48 20.05
N TRP A 182 -10.30 0.91 19.46
CA TRP A 182 -9.67 1.47 18.27
C TRP A 182 -10.56 1.32 17.03
N PHE A 183 -11.11 0.12 16.80
CA PHE A 183 -12.02 -0.14 15.69
C PHE A 183 -13.24 0.80 15.71
N GLU A 184 -13.84 1.03 16.88
CA GLU A 184 -15.00 1.91 17.00
C GLU A 184 -14.74 3.34 16.53
N LYS A 185 -13.50 3.83 16.72
CA LYS A 185 -13.07 5.18 16.31
C LYS A 185 -12.81 5.30 14.81
N LEU A 186 -12.82 4.20 14.05
CA LEU A 186 -12.64 4.27 12.60
C LEU A 186 -13.86 4.92 11.94
N GLU A 187 -13.59 5.90 11.08
CA GLU A 187 -14.57 6.54 10.21
C GLU A 187 -14.68 5.79 8.88
N ASP A 188 -15.83 5.91 8.19
CA ASP A 188 -16.06 5.31 6.87
C ASP A 188 -15.70 3.82 6.79
N LYS A 189 -16.11 3.05 7.81
CA LYS A 189 -15.73 1.64 7.97
C LYS A 189 -16.03 0.81 6.72
N GLU A 190 -17.17 1.05 6.06
CA GLU A 190 -17.60 0.36 4.83
C GLU A 190 -16.64 0.52 3.63
N ARG A 191 -15.76 1.55 3.65
CA ARG A 191 -14.73 1.81 2.63
C ARG A 191 -13.31 1.71 3.19
N THR A 192 -13.17 1.09 4.35
CA THR A 192 -11.89 0.94 5.02
C THR A 192 -11.46 -0.53 4.96
N VAL A 193 -10.26 -0.75 4.44
CA VAL A 193 -9.58 -2.04 4.43
C VAL A 193 -8.56 -2.01 5.56
N VAL A 194 -8.65 -2.98 6.47
CA VAL A 194 -7.76 -3.06 7.63
C VAL A 194 -6.92 -4.31 7.56
N LYS A 195 -5.61 -4.16 7.76
CA LYS A 195 -4.67 -5.25 7.94
C LYS A 195 -4.12 -5.25 9.35
N LEU A 196 -4.31 -6.36 10.06
CA LEU A 196 -3.88 -6.54 11.44
C LEU A 196 -2.79 -7.62 11.51
N ARG A 197 -1.65 -7.29 12.11
CA ARG A 197 -0.62 -8.27 12.47
C ARG A 197 -0.71 -8.54 13.97
N LEU A 198 -1.28 -9.69 14.30
CA LEU A 198 -1.55 -10.10 15.68
C LEU A 198 -0.36 -10.88 16.22
N VAL A 199 0.11 -10.49 17.40
CA VAL A 199 1.24 -11.13 18.09
C VAL A 199 0.90 -11.33 19.56
N GLY A 200 1.49 -12.34 20.19
CA GLY A 200 1.32 -12.59 21.64
C GLY A 200 0.80 -13.99 21.96
N ALA A 201 0.23 -14.14 23.14
CA ALA A 201 -0.32 -15.40 23.61
C ALA A 201 -1.68 -15.21 24.30
N LEU A 202 -2.70 -15.92 23.83
CA LEU A 202 -4.06 -15.85 24.38
C LEU A 202 -4.50 -17.20 24.96
N SER A 203 -5.33 -17.16 26.00
CA SER A 203 -6.14 -18.32 26.42
C SER A 203 -7.14 -18.71 25.32
N LEU A 204 -7.77 -19.88 25.45
CA LEU A 204 -8.77 -20.29 24.46
C LEU A 204 -10.02 -19.43 24.51
N SER A 205 -10.45 -19.06 25.72
CA SER A 205 -11.55 -18.12 25.94
C SER A 205 -11.29 -16.77 25.26
N LEU A 206 -10.11 -16.17 25.48
CA LEU A 206 -9.76 -14.90 24.85
C LEU A 206 -9.56 -15.02 23.32
N HIS A 207 -9.08 -16.17 22.86
CA HIS A 207 -8.99 -16.43 21.42
C HIS A 207 -10.38 -16.51 20.76
N SER A 208 -11.34 -17.16 21.41
CA SER A 208 -12.74 -17.20 20.97
C SER A 208 -13.35 -15.80 20.93
N ASP A 209 -13.12 -14.98 21.97
CA ASP A 209 -13.59 -13.59 22.03
C ASP A 209 -13.01 -12.74 20.88
N LEU A 210 -11.75 -12.98 20.53
CA LEU A 210 -11.08 -12.34 19.39
C LEU A 210 -11.67 -12.81 18.05
N GLU A 211 -11.91 -14.10 17.86
CA GLU A 211 -12.50 -14.62 16.61
C GLU A 211 -13.90 -14.05 16.38
N GLU A 212 -14.74 -14.00 17.42
CA GLU A 212 -16.07 -13.38 17.34
C GLU A 212 -15.96 -11.90 16.96
N PHE A 213 -15.03 -11.16 17.57
CA PHE A 213 -14.78 -9.77 17.21
C PHE A 213 -14.32 -9.61 15.76
N LEU A 214 -13.37 -10.43 15.31
CA LEU A 214 -12.85 -10.38 13.94
C LEU A 214 -13.96 -10.69 12.92
N SER A 215 -14.82 -11.66 13.21
CA SER A 215 -16.00 -11.96 12.40
C SER A 215 -16.95 -10.76 12.33
N HIS A 216 -17.21 -10.11 13.47
CA HIS A 216 -18.07 -8.93 13.51
C HIS A 216 -17.53 -7.78 12.66
N ILE A 217 -16.23 -7.45 12.77
CA ILE A 217 -15.65 -6.35 12.00
C ILE A 217 -15.54 -6.66 10.50
N GLN A 218 -15.46 -7.94 10.11
CA GLN A 218 -15.49 -8.36 8.71
C GLN A 218 -16.82 -8.04 8.01
N GLU A 219 -17.92 -7.97 8.76
CA GLU A 219 -19.23 -7.59 8.21
C GLU A 219 -19.38 -6.07 8.01
N ILE A 220 -18.56 -5.27 8.71
CA ILE A 220 -18.65 -3.81 8.73
C ILE A 220 -17.58 -3.16 7.84
N LEU A 221 -16.36 -3.68 7.88
CA LEU A 221 -15.25 -3.15 7.10
C LEU A 221 -15.35 -3.57 5.64
N GLY A 222 -14.78 -2.76 4.77
CA GLY A 222 -14.66 -3.11 3.36
C GLY A 222 -13.84 -4.39 3.13
N ALA A 223 -12.79 -4.60 3.94
CA ALA A 223 -12.10 -5.87 4.08
C ALA A 223 -11.25 -5.90 5.35
N VAL A 224 -10.99 -7.11 5.86
CA VAL A 224 -10.09 -7.35 7.00
C VAL A 224 -9.10 -8.45 6.65
N GLU A 225 -7.82 -8.12 6.72
CA GLU A 225 -6.71 -9.05 6.56
C GLU A 225 -6.02 -9.28 7.90
N THR A 226 -5.91 -10.53 8.34
CA THR A 226 -5.23 -10.87 9.58
C THR A 226 -3.97 -11.69 9.32
N ARG A 227 -2.87 -11.34 9.99
CA ARG A 227 -1.64 -12.15 10.07
C ARG A 227 -1.48 -12.62 11.51
N MET A 228 -1.64 -13.93 11.74
CA MET A 228 -1.63 -14.54 13.08
C MET A 228 -0.43 -15.47 13.30
N ASN A 229 0.56 -15.46 12.41
CA ASN A 229 1.71 -16.38 12.48
C ASN A 229 2.49 -16.31 13.80
N ASN A 230 2.39 -15.19 14.53
CA ASN A 230 3.08 -14.92 15.79
C ASN A 230 2.11 -14.84 16.98
N LEU A 231 0.85 -15.23 16.80
CA LEU A 231 -0.14 -15.33 17.86
C LEU A 231 -0.29 -16.81 18.26
N THR A 232 0.00 -17.13 19.51
CA THR A 232 -0.12 -18.49 20.03
C THR A 232 -1.33 -18.60 20.95
N VAL A 233 -2.06 -19.71 20.87
CA VAL A 233 -3.13 -20.01 21.82
C VAL A 233 -2.57 -20.96 22.87
N ILE A 234 -2.58 -20.54 24.12
CA ILE A 234 -2.08 -21.30 25.27
C ILE A 234 -3.27 -21.57 26.19
N PRO A 235 -3.74 -22.83 26.30
CA PRO A 235 -4.81 -23.17 27.22
C PRO A 235 -4.46 -22.82 28.68
N GLU A 236 -5.39 -22.18 29.38
CA GLU A 236 -5.27 -21.89 30.80
C GLU A 236 -6.09 -22.87 31.66
N ASP A 237 -5.83 -22.87 32.97
CA ASP A 237 -6.46 -23.78 33.93
C ASP A 237 -7.99 -23.75 33.89
N ALA A 238 -8.56 -22.56 33.70
CA ALA A 238 -10.00 -22.36 33.57
C ALA A 238 -10.57 -23.05 32.32
N ASP A 239 -9.82 -23.04 31.21
CA ASP A 239 -10.27 -23.65 29.94
C ASP A 239 -10.44 -25.17 30.08
N PHE A 240 -9.66 -25.84 30.95
CA PHE A 240 -9.81 -27.27 31.21
C PHE A 240 -10.94 -27.60 32.16
N MET A 241 -11.24 -26.71 33.11
CA MET A 241 -12.34 -26.90 34.06
C MET A 241 -13.70 -26.84 33.35
N ASP A 242 -13.85 -25.94 32.38
CA ASP A 242 -15.10 -25.73 31.64
C ASP A 242 -15.46 -26.88 30.67
N LEU A 243 -14.49 -27.72 30.34
CA LEU A 243 -14.67 -28.89 29.45
C LEU A 243 -15.24 -30.11 30.16
N GLY A 244 -15.39 -30.07 31.49
CA GLY A 244 -16.06 -31.13 32.25
C GLY A 244 -15.38 -32.50 32.13
N PHE A 245 -14.06 -32.54 31.90
CA PHE A 245 -13.33 -33.79 31.83
C PHE A 245 -13.49 -34.59 33.12
N SER A 246 -13.81 -35.87 33.01
CA SER A 246 -13.94 -36.79 34.15
C SER A 246 -13.16 -38.08 33.91
N GLY A 247 -12.79 -38.77 35.00
CA GLY A 247 -12.04 -40.02 34.95
C GLY A 247 -10.69 -39.90 34.25
N PHE A 248 -10.41 -40.82 33.31
CA PHE A 248 -9.12 -40.92 32.62
C PHE A 248 -8.72 -39.66 31.83
N ALA A 249 -9.69 -38.88 31.36
CA ALA A 249 -9.42 -37.62 30.66
C ALA A 249 -8.80 -36.58 31.60
N SER A 250 -9.33 -36.44 32.83
CA SER A 250 -8.80 -35.51 33.84
C SER A 250 -7.37 -35.89 34.24
N CYS A 251 -7.10 -37.17 34.50
CA CYS A 251 -5.76 -37.65 34.84
C CYS A 251 -4.75 -37.41 33.69
N THR A 252 -5.21 -37.49 32.43
CA THR A 252 -4.37 -37.23 31.26
C THR A 252 -4.03 -35.75 31.15
N VAL A 253 -5.00 -34.85 31.37
CA VAL A 253 -4.79 -33.40 31.40
C VAL A 253 -3.80 -33.02 32.52
N GLU A 254 -4.01 -33.52 33.74
CA GLU A 254 -3.10 -33.27 34.88
C GLU A 254 -1.67 -33.74 34.60
N ARG A 255 -1.51 -34.90 33.94
CA ARG A 255 -0.19 -35.44 33.58
C ARG A 255 0.49 -34.58 32.52
N LEU A 256 -0.23 -34.17 31.49
CA LEU A 256 0.31 -33.29 30.45
C LEU A 256 0.69 -31.92 31.02
N ARG A 257 -0.14 -31.35 31.91
CA ARG A 257 0.17 -30.11 32.63
C ARG A 257 1.44 -30.22 33.47
N SER A 258 1.55 -31.29 34.25
CA SER A 258 2.74 -31.56 35.06
C SER A 258 4.02 -31.67 34.21
N ASN A 259 3.91 -32.12 32.96
CA ASN A 259 5.03 -32.20 32.03
C ASN A 259 5.41 -30.85 31.41
N VAL A 260 4.43 -29.96 31.21
CA VAL A 260 4.65 -28.58 30.75
C VAL A 260 5.41 -27.78 31.81
N GLU A 261 4.99 -27.87 33.08
CA GLU A 261 5.63 -27.16 34.20
C GLU A 261 7.09 -27.60 34.45
N LYS A 262 7.40 -28.88 34.19
CA LYS A 262 8.75 -29.44 34.39
C LYS A 262 9.77 -28.99 33.33
N LEU A 263 9.37 -28.24 32.31
CA LEU A 263 10.24 -27.70 31.24
C LEU A 263 11.20 -28.75 30.63
N GLY A 264 10.76 -30.01 30.58
CA GLY A 264 11.54 -31.11 30.03
C GLY A 264 11.47 -31.20 28.49
N PRO A 265 12.15 -32.17 27.87
CA PRO A 265 12.13 -32.38 26.41
C PRO A 265 10.72 -32.64 25.88
N ASP A 266 9.82 -33.21 26.70
CA ASP A 266 8.43 -33.49 26.34
C ASP A 266 7.46 -32.32 26.61
N SER A 267 7.96 -31.17 27.08
CA SER A 267 7.12 -30.02 27.46
C SER A 267 6.38 -29.41 26.27
N THR A 268 7.06 -29.25 25.13
CA THR A 268 6.45 -28.75 23.89
C THR A 268 5.39 -29.70 23.35
N ILE A 269 5.68 -31.00 23.30
CA ILE A 269 4.73 -32.03 22.85
C ILE A 269 3.51 -32.07 23.78
N SER A 270 3.72 -31.96 25.09
CA SER A 270 2.63 -31.95 26.07
C SER A 270 1.76 -30.70 25.94
N ARG A 271 2.36 -29.55 25.61
CA ARG A 271 1.66 -28.28 25.33
C ARG A 271 0.82 -28.40 24.05
N ASP A 272 1.39 -28.93 22.98
CA ASP A 272 0.68 -29.12 21.70
C ASP A 272 -0.47 -30.12 21.85
N ALA A 273 -0.27 -31.19 22.62
CA ALA A 273 -1.30 -32.18 22.94
C ALA A 273 -2.44 -31.57 23.77
N LEU A 274 -2.14 -30.70 24.74
CA LEU A 274 -3.14 -29.97 25.52
C LEU A 274 -3.94 -29.01 24.62
N ALA A 275 -3.27 -28.22 23.78
CA ALA A 275 -3.93 -27.32 22.82
C ALA A 275 -4.83 -28.09 21.85
N LEU A 276 -4.37 -29.25 21.36
CA LEU A 276 -5.16 -30.12 20.49
C LEU A 276 -6.38 -30.72 21.20
N LEU A 277 -6.21 -31.19 22.44
CA LEU A 277 -7.29 -31.78 23.25
C LEU A 277 -8.41 -30.77 23.46
N VAL A 278 -8.09 -29.53 23.83
CA VAL A 278 -9.11 -28.50 24.03
C VAL A 278 -9.76 -28.11 22.71
N ARG A 279 -8.99 -27.95 21.62
CA ARG A 279 -9.55 -27.66 20.30
C ARG A 279 -10.55 -28.72 19.84
N LEU A 280 -10.31 -30.00 20.15
CA LEU A 280 -11.22 -31.09 19.81
C LEU A 280 -12.46 -31.10 20.72
N ALA A 281 -12.28 -30.96 22.03
CA ALA A 281 -13.39 -30.96 22.98
C ALA A 281 -14.30 -29.73 22.85
N GLY A 282 -13.75 -28.59 22.40
CA GLY A 282 -14.50 -27.36 22.14
C GLY A 282 -15.28 -27.36 20.82
N ARG A 283 -14.97 -28.24 19.86
CA ARG A 283 -15.68 -28.35 18.57
C ARG A 283 -16.96 -29.20 18.61
N GLU A 284 -17.19 -29.96 19.68
CA GLU A 284 -18.39 -30.78 19.87
C GLU A 284 -19.57 -30.02 20.50
N ARG A 285 -19.41 -28.72 20.78
CA ARG A 285 -20.49 -27.80 21.16
C ARG A 285 -20.84 -26.88 19.99
#